data_AF-A0A969B3C3-F1
#
_entry.id   AF-A0A969B3C3-F1
#
_cell.length_a   1.000
_cell.length_b   1.000
_cell.length_c   1.000
_cell.angle_alpha   90.00
_cell.angle_beta   90.00
_cell.angle_gamma   90.00
#
_symmetry.space_group_name_H-M   'P 1'
#
loop_
_entity.id
_entity.type
_entity.pdbx_description
1 polymer ?
#
loop_
_entity_poly.entity_id
_entity_poly.type
_entity_poly.pdbx_seq_one_letter_code
_entity_poly.pdbx_strand_id
1 'polypeptide(L)'
;MQAEELRDLLHIYSEEGIRAAFVFTFIEPTNPYAAEPRFDLDRASYSLVKVYPPEAGYPARYWEPKAAFYTVAALYSAQSDLSAYE
;
A
#
# COMPACT_ATOMS: atom_id res chain seq x y z
N MET A 1 -8.89 7.46 4.39
CA MET A 1 -9.46 6.11 4.48
C MET A 1 -8.39 5.02 4.41
N GLN A 2 -7.94 4.49 3.25
CA GLN A 2 -7.02 3.32 3.21
C GLN A 2 -5.78 3.45 4.14
N ALA A 3 -5.11 4.60 4.11
CA ALA A 3 -3.93 4.85 4.93
C ALA A 3 -4.24 4.88 6.44
N GLU A 4 -5.39 5.41 6.84
CA GLU A 4 -5.82 5.45 8.23
C GLU A 4 -6.20 4.06 8.71
N GLU A 5 -6.95 3.29 7.90
CA GLU A 5 -7.32 1.91 8.24
C GLU A 5 -6.10 1.01 8.43
N LEU A 6 -5.12 1.09 7.53
CA LEU A 6 -3.88 0.33 7.69
C LEU A 6 -3.10 0.74 8.93
N ARG A 7 -3.04 2.04 9.26
CA ARG A 7 -2.39 2.50 10.49
C ARG A 7 -3.07 1.92 11.72
N ASP A 8 -4.39 2.04 11.77
CA ASP A 8 -5.17 1.68 12.96
C ASP A 8 -5.15 0.15 13.17
N LEU A 9 -5.29 -0.65 12.11
CA LEU A 9 -5.15 -2.10 12.20
C LEU A 9 -3.75 -2.54 12.61
N LEU A 10 -2.70 -1.93 12.04
CA LEU A 10 -1.31 -2.27 12.39
C LEU A 10 -0.97 -1.87 13.83
N HIS A 11 -1.52 -0.76 14.34
CA HIS A 11 -1.42 -0.40 15.76
C HIS A 11 -2.12 -1.44 16.65
N ILE A 12 -3.35 -1.82 16.33
CA ILE A 12 -4.08 -2.85 17.09
C ILE A 12 -3.30 -4.16 17.11
N TYR A 13 -2.76 -4.61 15.97
CA TYR A 13 -1.95 -5.82 15.91
C TYR A 13 -0.69 -5.73 16.77
N SER A 14 -0.05 -4.56 16.79
CA SER A 14 1.10 -4.30 17.67
C SER A 14 0.70 -4.35 19.15
N GLU A 15 -0.42 -3.75 19.54
CA GLU A 15 -0.91 -3.72 20.93
C GLU A 15 -1.33 -5.10 21.43
N GLU A 16 -1.94 -5.92 20.57
CA GLU A 16 -2.36 -7.30 20.87
C GLU A 16 -1.20 -8.32 20.79
N GLY A 17 0.03 -7.88 20.53
CA GLY A 17 1.20 -8.76 20.48
C GLY A 17 1.24 -9.71 19.29
N ILE A 18 0.56 -9.36 18.18
CA ILE A 18 0.61 -10.14 16.94
C ILE A 18 2.03 -10.09 16.37
N ARG A 19 2.61 -11.27 16.14
CA ARG A 19 4.04 -11.40 15.77
C ARG A 19 4.39 -10.75 14.43
N ALA A 20 3.49 -10.80 13.46
CA ALA A 20 3.70 -10.28 12.12
C ALA A 20 2.36 -10.02 11.41
N ALA A 21 2.34 -9.05 10.51
CA ALA A 21 1.22 -8.73 9.63
C ALA A 21 1.74 -8.53 8.19
N PHE A 22 0.89 -8.81 7.20
CA PHE A 22 1.18 -8.60 5.79
C PHE A 22 0.06 -7.80 5.13
N VAL A 23 0.42 -6.77 4.37
CA VAL A 23 -0.55 -5.96 3.63
C VAL A 23 -0.85 -6.60 2.28
N PHE A 24 -2.07 -7.11 2.13
CA PHE A 24 -2.61 -7.47 0.83
C PHE A 24 -3.22 -6.19 0.20
N THR A 25 -2.63 -5.60 -0.84
CA THR A 25 -1.49 -6.06 -1.67
C THR A 25 -0.52 -4.92 -2.01
N PHE A 26 0.68 -5.24 -2.49
CA PHE A 26 1.61 -4.19 -2.95
C PHE A 26 1.08 -3.50 -4.21
N ILE A 27 0.71 -4.27 -5.23
CA ILE A 27 0.35 -3.79 -6.58
C ILE A 27 -0.83 -4.57 -7.15
N GLU A 28 -1.70 -3.89 -7.91
CA GLU A 28 -2.88 -4.48 -8.57
C GLU A 28 -3.06 -3.93 -10.00
N PRO A 29 -2.38 -4.51 -11.00
CA PRO A 29 -2.39 -3.98 -12.38
C PRO A 29 -3.74 -4.06 -13.09
N THR A 30 -4.65 -4.88 -12.61
CA THR A 30 -6.01 -5.04 -13.17
C THR A 30 -6.91 -3.84 -12.89
N ASN A 31 -6.52 -2.99 -11.94
CA ASN A 31 -7.28 -1.82 -11.50
C ASN A 31 -6.45 -0.56 -11.72
N PRO A 32 -6.25 -0.13 -12.99
CA PRO A 32 -5.40 1.01 -13.30
C PRO A 32 -6.03 2.33 -12.83
N TYR A 33 -5.16 3.30 -12.57
CA TYR A 33 -5.49 4.68 -12.30
C TYR A 33 -6.00 5.39 -13.56
N ALA A 34 -7.01 6.26 -13.39
CA ALA A 34 -7.41 7.22 -14.40
C ALA A 34 -7.56 8.62 -13.80
N ALA A 35 -7.16 9.65 -14.56
CA ALA A 35 -7.34 11.04 -14.13
C ALA A 35 -8.81 11.44 -14.02
N GLU A 36 -9.67 10.85 -14.88
CA GLU A 36 -11.12 11.03 -14.83
C GLU A 36 -11.73 10.08 -13.77
N PRO A 37 -12.31 10.61 -12.66
CA PRO A 37 -12.76 9.79 -11.54
C PRO A 37 -13.77 8.69 -11.90
N ARG A 38 -14.55 8.88 -12.97
CA ARG A 38 -15.51 7.87 -13.45
C ARG A 38 -14.84 6.59 -13.97
N PHE A 39 -13.60 6.67 -14.43
CA PHE A 39 -12.85 5.55 -15.02
C PHE A 39 -11.72 5.04 -14.12
N ASP A 40 -11.59 5.61 -12.93
CA ASP A 40 -10.49 5.33 -12.01
C ASP A 40 -10.75 4.05 -11.19
N LEU A 41 -10.31 2.90 -11.72
CA LEU A 41 -10.46 1.60 -11.06
C LEU A 41 -9.52 1.44 -9.86
N ASP A 42 -8.44 2.21 -9.80
CA ASP A 42 -7.50 2.21 -8.67
C ASP A 42 -8.17 2.62 -7.34
N ARG A 43 -9.30 3.34 -7.39
CA ARG A 43 -10.10 3.67 -6.21
C ARG A 43 -10.69 2.44 -5.52
N ALA A 44 -10.88 1.36 -6.26
CA ALA A 44 -11.37 0.08 -5.74
C ALA A 44 -10.23 -0.91 -5.43
N SER A 45 -8.98 -0.53 -5.73
CA SER A 45 -7.80 -1.38 -5.52
C SER A 45 -7.36 -1.42 -4.07
N TYR A 46 -6.88 -2.58 -3.62
CA TYR A 46 -6.24 -2.75 -2.32
C TYR A 46 -4.73 -2.47 -2.35
N SER A 47 -4.19 -2.10 -3.51
CA SER A 47 -2.75 -1.89 -3.68
C SER A 47 -2.22 -0.73 -2.83
N LEU A 48 -0.96 -0.82 -2.42
CA LEU A 48 -0.20 0.28 -1.83
C LEU A 48 0.27 1.30 -2.88
N VAL A 49 0.28 0.91 -4.16
CA VAL A 49 0.72 1.76 -5.28
C VAL A 49 -0.35 1.84 -6.34
N LYS A 50 -0.58 3.02 -6.91
CA LYS A 50 -1.46 3.14 -8.09
C LYS A 50 -0.67 2.80 -9.34
N VAL A 51 -1.31 2.17 -10.33
CA VAL A 51 -0.67 1.72 -11.57
C VAL A 51 -1.29 2.44 -12.76
N TYR A 52 -0.48 2.93 -13.69
CA TYR A 52 -0.99 3.56 -14.91
C TYR A 52 -1.42 2.50 -15.94
N PRO A 53 -2.43 2.79 -16.78
CA PRO A 53 -2.83 1.87 -17.84
C PRO A 53 -1.64 1.57 -18.77
N PRO A 54 -1.55 0.34 -19.32
CA PRO A 54 -0.48 0.01 -20.24
C PRO A 54 -0.54 0.93 -21.47
N GLU A 55 0.60 1.48 -21.86
CA GLU A 55 0.75 2.08 -23.19
C GLU A 55 0.71 0.97 -24.24
N ALA A 56 0.17 1.26 -25.43
CA ALA A 56 0.05 0.26 -26.49
C ALA A 56 1.40 -0.44 -26.76
N GLY A 57 1.47 -1.73 -26.44
CA GLY A 57 2.67 -2.55 -26.63
C GLY A 57 3.61 -2.66 -25.44
N TYR A 58 3.33 -2.03 -24.30
CA TYR A 58 4.19 -2.08 -23.11
C TYR A 58 3.40 -2.40 -21.84
N PRO A 59 3.87 -3.34 -20.98
CA PRO A 59 3.26 -3.57 -19.68
C PRO A 59 3.29 -2.29 -18.84
N ALA A 60 2.41 -2.17 -17.86
CA ALA A 60 2.34 -1.01 -16.98
C ALA A 60 3.69 -0.80 -16.24
N ARG A 61 4.55 0.08 -16.79
CA ARG A 61 5.92 0.32 -16.30
C ARG A 61 5.99 1.39 -15.21
N TYR A 62 4.88 2.06 -14.91
CA TYR A 62 4.83 3.15 -13.95
C TYR A 62 3.81 2.85 -12.86
N TRP A 63 4.29 2.84 -11.62
CA TRP A 63 3.46 2.89 -10.42
C TRP A 63 3.93 4.03 -9.54
N GLU A 64 3.02 4.57 -8.74
CA GLU A 64 3.31 5.63 -7.77
C GLU A 64 2.80 5.22 -6.38
N PRO A 65 3.57 5.48 -5.31
CA PRO A 65 3.11 5.26 -3.94
C PRO A 65 1.79 5.99 -3.65
N LYS A 66 0.82 5.28 -3.07
CA LYS A 66 -0.35 5.91 -2.43
C LYS A 66 0.04 6.41 -1.04
N ALA A 67 -0.84 7.19 -0.41
CA ALA A 67 -0.69 7.58 1.00
C ALA A 67 -0.46 6.37 1.92
N ALA A 68 -1.16 5.26 1.65
CA ALA A 68 -1.02 4.00 2.38
C ALA A 68 0.41 3.44 2.37
N PHE A 69 1.13 3.54 1.25
CA PHE A 69 2.53 3.11 1.17
C PHE A 69 3.40 3.86 2.18
N TYR A 70 3.28 5.19 2.21
CA TYR A 70 4.08 6.02 3.12
C TYR A 70 3.72 5.77 4.58
N THR A 71 2.45 5.55 4.90
CA THR A 71 2.03 5.17 6.25
C THR A 71 2.68 3.87 6.71
N VAL A 72 2.60 2.82 5.89
CA VAL A 72 3.23 1.52 6.22
C VAL A 72 4.74 1.67 6.37
N ALA A 73 5.39 2.38 5.44
CA ALA A 73 6.82 2.65 5.53
C ALA A 73 7.21 3.40 6.80
N ALA A 74 6.44 4.43 7.19
CA ALA A 74 6.69 5.20 8.41
C ALA A 74 6.60 4.33 9.67
N LEU A 75 5.53 3.52 9.80
CA LEU A 75 5.32 2.64 10.95
C LEU A 75 6.46 1.65 11.14
N TYR A 76 6.93 1.02 10.06
CA TYR A 76 8.02 0.05 10.13
C TYR A 76 9.40 0.69 10.19
N SER A 77 9.58 1.93 9.69
CA SER A 77 10.82 2.70 9.92
C SER A 77 10.99 3.07 11.39
N ALA A 78 9.91 3.42 12.09
CA ALA A 78 9.93 3.71 13.52
C ALA A 78 10.17 2.46 14.38
N GLN A 79 9.74 1.28 13.90
CA GLN A 79 10.03 -0.02 14.54
C GLN A 79 11.43 -0.56 14.23
N SER A 80 12.20 0.10 13.35
CA SER A 80 13.55 -0.36 12.96
C SER A 80 14.60 -0.13 14.06
N ASP A 81 14.24 0.51 15.18
CA ASP A 81 15.05 0.60 16.40
C ASP A 81 14.98 -0.71 17.23
N LEU A 82 15.23 -1.84 16.57
CA LEU A 82 15.28 -3.15 17.22
C LEU A 82 16.72 -3.68 17.19
N SER A 83 17.41 -3.45 18.31
CA SER A 83 18.53 -4.22 18.83
C SER A 83 18.16 -5.70 19.13
N ALA A 84 17.29 -6.32 18.33
CA ALA A 84 16.66 -7.61 18.61
C ALA A 84 17.13 -8.74 17.66
N TYR A 85 18.37 -8.63 17.17
CA TYR A 85 19.12 -9.74 16.59
C TYR A 85 20.39 -10.06 17.41
N GLU A 86 20.41 -9.71 18.70
CA GLU A 86 21.37 -10.22 19.70
C GLU A 86 20.68 -11.16 20.69
#